data_AF-A0A950IES3-F1
#
_entry.id   AF-A0A950IES3-F1
#
_cell.length_a   1.000
_cell.length_b   1.000
_cell.length_c   1.000
_cell.angle_alpha   90.00
_cell.angle_beta   90.00
_cell.angle_gamma   90.00
#
_symmetry.space_group_name_H-M   'P 1'
#
loop_
_entity.id
_entity.type
_entity.pdbx_description
1 polymer ?
#
loop_
_entity_poly.entity_id
_entity_poly.type
_entity_poly.pdbx_seq_one_letter_code
_entity_poly.pdbx_strand_id
1 'polypeptide(L)' 'MNRGDVYRFNLDPTVGSEMQKTRLCVVVQRLSTERSPV' A
#
# COMPACT_ATOMS: atom_id res chain seq x y z
N MET A 1 3.27 -7.72 7.81
CA MET A 1 2.54 -6.44 7.71
C MET A 1 1.10 -6.76 8.10
N ASN A 2 0.56 -6.14 9.15
CA ASN A 2 -0.71 -6.56 9.73
C ASN A 2 -1.86 -5.69 9.22
N ARG A 3 -3.05 -6.29 9.12
CA ARG A 3 -4.26 -5.53 8.80
C ARG A 3 -4.47 -4.42 9.84
N GLY A 4 -4.62 -3.19 9.36
CA GLY A 4 -4.77 -2.00 10.20
C GLY A 4 -3.49 -1.20 10.41
N ASP A 5 -2.32 -1.76 10.07
CA ASP A 5 -1.07 -1.01 10.11
C ASP A 5 -1.07 0.11 9.06
N VAL A 6 -0.36 1.20 9.36
CA VAL A 6 -0.25 2.37 8.49
C VAL A 6 1.18 2.50 8.00
N TYR A 7 1.36 2.57 6.68
CA TYR A 7 2.68 2.69 6.05
C TYR A 7 2.76 3.89 5.13
N ARG A 8 3.94 4.53 5.07
CA ARG A 8 4.24 5.55 4.07
C ARG A 8 4.65 4.87 2.78
N PHE A 9 3.82 4.96 1.75
CA PHE A 9 4.04 4.38 0.44
C PHE A 9 4.15 5.46 -0.64
N ASN A 10 5.04 5.25 -1.60
CA ASN A 10 5.05 6.01 -2.84
C ASN A 10 4.18 5.30 -3.88
N LEU A 11 3.22 6.00 -4.46
CA LEU A 11 2.29 5.47 -5.47
C LEU A 11 2.62 5.95 -6.88
N ASP A 12 3.66 6.76 -7.05
CA ASP A 12 4.07 7.25 -8.37
C ASP A 12 4.77 6.13 -9.17
N PRO A 13 4.55 6.05 -10.51
CA PRO A 13 3.75 6.94 -11.32
C PRO A 13 2.25 6.61 -11.24
N THR A 14 1.43 7.64 -11.10
CA THR A 14 -0.04 7.55 -11.17
C THR A 14 -0.55 8.17 -12.46
N VAL A 15 -1.61 7.59 -13.04
CA VAL A 15 -2.20 8.07 -14.30
C VAL A 15 -3.62 8.60 -14.07
N GLY A 16 -3.96 9.72 -14.71
CA GLY A 16 -5.31 10.28 -14.66
C GLY A 16 -5.71 10.75 -13.25
N SER A 17 -6.85 10.26 -12.76
CA SER A 17 -7.43 10.63 -11.44
C SER A 17 -6.98 9.71 -10.28
N GLU A 18 -5.98 8.85 -10.50
CA GLU A 18 -5.37 8.07 -9.43
C GLU A 18 -4.76 8.96 -8.34
N MET A 19 -4.74 8.47 -7.09
CA MET A 19 -4.16 9.23 -5.96
C MET A 19 -2.64 9.31 -6.06
N GLN A 20 -2.15 10.45 -6.54
CA GLN A 20 -0.74 10.76 -6.77
C GLN A 20 0.03 11.01 -5.45
N LYS A 21 1.37 10.82 -5.48
CA LYS A 21 2.36 11.13 -4.41
C LYS A 21 2.56 10.07 -3.32
N THR A 22 3.62 10.29 -2.53
CA THR A 22 3.92 9.55 -1.29
C THR A 22 2.93 9.87 -0.18
N ARG A 23 2.23 8.85 0.34
CA ARG A 23 1.15 9.01 1.33
C ARG A 23 1.09 7.86 2.32
N LEU A 24 0.38 8.09 3.42
CA LEU A 24 0.07 7.06 4.40
C LEU A 24 -1.08 6.19 3.88
N CYS A 25 -0.84 4.89 3.83
CA CYS A 25 -1.75 3.86 3.36
C CYS A 25 -2.02 2.85 4.47
N VAL A 26 -3.25 2.34 4.54
CA VAL A 26 -3.66 1.34 5.54
C VAL A 26 -3.67 -0.05 4.90
N VAL A 27 -3.09 -1.01 5.60
CA VAL A 27 -3.10 -2.41 5.17
C VAL A 27 -4.46 -3.02 5.44
N VAL A 28 -5.11 -3.52 4.39
CA VAL A 28 -6.42 -4.18 4.51
C VAL A 28 -6.34 -5.70 4.38
N GLN A 29 -5.22 -6.23 3.86
CA GLN A 29 -4.99 -7.66 3.67
C GLN A 29 -4.62 -8.37 4.97
N ARG A 30 -4.91 -9.68 5.06
CA ARG A 30 -4.41 -10.53 6.15
C ARG A 30 -2.99 -11.02 5.83
N LEU A 31 -2.19 -11.18 6.89
CA LEU A 31 -0.82 -11.68 6.85
C LEU A 31 -0.64 -12.99 6.08
N SER A 32 -1.64 -13.89 6.12
CA SER A 32 -1.62 -15.18 5.41
C SER A 32 -1.66 -15.07 3.88
N THR A 33 -2.03 -13.91 3.35
CA THR A 33 -2.20 -13.66 1.91
C THR A 33 -1.06 -12.80 1.35
N GLU A 34 -0.13 -12.35 2.19
CA GLU A 34 1.07 -11.64 1.73
C GLU A 34 1.95 -12.66 0.97
N ARG A 35 1.86 -12.65 -0.37
CA ARG A 35 2.85 -13.34 -1.19
C ARG A 35 4.19 -12.67 -0.89
N SER A 36 5.16 -13.47 -0.44
CA SER A 36 6.52 -13.00 -0.15
C SER A 36 7.04 -12.14 -1.31
N PRO A 37 7.68 -10.99 -1.04
CA PRO A 37 8.31 -10.22 -2.10
C PRO A 37 9.45 -11.06 -2.67
N VAL A 38 9.28 -11.55 -3.90
CA VAL A 38 10.36 -12.13 -4.73
C VAL A 38 11.22 -10.98 -5.25
#